data_AF-A0A8T5XG07-F1
#
_entry.id   AF-A0A8T5XG07-F1
#
_cell.length_a   1.000
_cell.length_b   1.000
_cell.length_c   1.000
_cell.angle_alpha   90.00
_cell.angle_beta   90.00
_cell.angle_gamma   90.00
#
_symmetry.space_group_name_H-M   'P 1'
#
loop_
_entity.id
_entity.type
_entity.pdbx_description
1 polymer ?
#
loop_
_entity_poly.entity_id
_entity_poly.type
_entity_poly.pdbx_seq_one_letter_code
_entity_poly.pdbx_strand_id
1 'polypeptide(L)'
;MKKIFLLFIIILSFNITGCENNKKDNKLESIDINKFAEKRNLETLSILSMENTYVFTYKKDNKYGIMEVYIDKSNEVNISDNSLNINDFNKRILHLQLKGRNNKNHVGLFILDENLINKSKDISIEFKEKIKEKPYKIDVTISNKESVIITYKNENLRKIKRIILYSENKNKIYINEI
;
A
#
# COMPACT_ATOMS: atom_id res chain seq x y z
N MET A 1 -40.26 -55.07 46.54
CA MET A 1 -39.06 -54.22 46.66
C MET A 1 -37.82 -55.04 46.33
N LYS A 2 -37.19 -54.78 45.19
CA LYS A 2 -35.77 -55.07 44.91
C LYS A 2 -35.36 -54.20 43.72
N LYS A 3 -34.40 -53.31 43.98
CA LYS A 3 -33.87 -52.29 43.07
C LYS A 3 -33.04 -52.97 41.98
N ILE A 4 -33.26 -52.61 40.71
CA ILE A 4 -32.22 -52.70 39.68
C ILE A 4 -32.25 -51.38 38.92
N PHE A 5 -31.33 -50.51 39.32
CA PHE A 5 -30.98 -49.27 38.64
C PHE A 5 -29.94 -49.66 37.58
N LEU A 6 -30.28 -49.59 36.30
CA LEU A 6 -29.34 -49.88 35.23
C LEU A 6 -28.88 -48.56 34.61
N LEU A 7 -27.68 -48.19 35.04
CA LEU A 7 -26.86 -47.09 34.57
C LEU A 7 -26.33 -47.45 33.18
N PHE A 8 -26.65 -46.66 32.15
CA PHE A 8 -25.87 -46.64 30.91
C PHE A 8 -25.41 -45.21 30.64
N ILE A 9 -24.14 -44.99 30.99
CA ILE A 9 -23.33 -43.85 30.60
C ILE A 9 -22.95 -44.07 29.15
N ILE A 10 -23.43 -43.21 28.24
CA ILE A 10 -22.79 -43.02 26.94
C ILE A 10 -22.23 -41.60 26.94
N ILE A 11 -20.96 -41.51 27.33
CA ILE A 11 -20.11 -40.35 27.07
C ILE A 11 -19.81 -40.41 25.57
N LEU A 12 -20.52 -39.63 24.77
CA LEU A 12 -20.07 -39.32 23.43
C LEU A 12 -18.93 -38.30 23.56
N SER A 13 -17.70 -38.82 23.63
CA SER A 13 -16.49 -38.04 23.46
C SER A 13 -16.46 -37.50 22.02
N PHE A 14 -16.96 -36.27 21.83
CA PHE A 14 -16.58 -35.42 20.71
C PHE A 14 -15.10 -35.04 20.88
N ASN A 15 -14.20 -35.96 20.53
CA ASN A 15 -12.90 -35.56 20.02
C ASN A 15 -13.12 -35.24 18.54
N ILE A 16 -13.65 -34.04 18.29
CA ILE A 16 -13.38 -33.37 17.02
C ILE A 16 -11.87 -33.13 17.07
N THR A 17 -11.10 -34.07 16.53
CA THR A 17 -9.72 -33.85 16.14
C THR A 17 -9.72 -32.54 15.38
N GLY A 18 -9.14 -31.54 16.04
CA GLY A 18 -9.13 -30.18 15.56
C GLY A 18 -8.68 -30.16 14.12
N CYS A 19 -9.42 -29.42 13.30
CA CYS A 19 -8.75 -28.64 12.30
C CYS A 19 -7.68 -27.83 13.06
N GLU A 20 -6.43 -28.31 13.01
CA GLU A 20 -5.28 -27.43 13.05
C GLU A 20 -5.50 -26.44 11.89
N ASN A 21 -6.26 -25.39 12.19
CA ASN A 21 -6.04 -24.12 11.56
C ASN A 21 -4.59 -23.80 11.90
N ASN A 22 -3.69 -24.17 11.00
CA ASN A 22 -2.40 -23.55 10.85
C ASN A 22 -2.69 -22.06 10.69
N LYS A 23 -2.85 -21.37 11.82
CA LYS A 23 -2.61 -19.94 11.91
C LYS A 23 -1.15 -19.84 11.51
N LYS A 24 -0.91 -19.61 10.22
CA LYS A 24 0.33 -18.98 9.80
C LYS A 24 0.37 -17.70 10.62
N ASP A 25 1.17 -17.70 11.67
CA ASP A 25 1.53 -16.47 12.37
C ASP A 25 2.05 -15.53 11.31
N ASN A 26 1.20 -14.60 10.92
CA ASN A 26 1.50 -13.62 9.90
C ASN A 26 2.47 -12.65 10.55
N LYS A 27 3.77 -12.98 10.57
CA LYS A 27 4.81 -12.13 11.19
C LYS A 27 4.82 -10.70 10.65
N LEU A 28 4.16 -10.43 9.52
CA LEU A 28 3.98 -9.07 9.04
C LEU A 28 2.96 -8.29 9.87
N GLU A 29 1.90 -8.93 10.38
CA GLU A 29 0.92 -8.29 11.27
C GLU A 29 1.55 -7.86 12.61
N SER A 30 2.67 -8.45 13.00
CA SER A 30 3.45 -8.00 14.17
C SER A 30 4.45 -6.89 13.85
N ILE A 31 4.68 -6.56 12.57
CA ILE A 31 5.49 -5.40 12.19
C ILE A 31 4.62 -4.15 12.27
N ASP A 32 4.84 -3.38 13.33
CA ASP A 32 4.36 -2.01 13.43
C ASP A 32 5.17 -1.12 12.46
N ILE A 33 4.57 -0.84 11.29
CA ILE A 33 5.23 -0.09 10.22
C ILE A 33 5.61 1.33 10.64
N ASN A 34 4.87 1.94 11.58
CA ASN A 34 5.17 3.26 12.10
C ASN A 34 6.42 3.21 12.97
N LYS A 35 6.54 2.23 13.86
CA LYS A 35 7.78 2.02 14.65
C LYS A 35 8.97 1.65 13.76
N PHE A 36 8.74 0.88 12.70
CA PHE A 36 9.78 0.56 11.73
C PHE A 36 10.31 1.82 11.03
N ALA A 37 9.40 2.72 10.61
CA ALA A 37 9.76 4.00 9.99
C ALA A 37 10.45 4.95 10.97
N GLU A 38 9.95 5.05 12.20
CA GLU A 38 10.51 5.87 13.28
C GLU A 38 11.97 5.50 13.57
N LYS A 39 12.28 4.20 13.72
CA LYS A 39 13.66 3.69 13.90
C LYS A 39 14.63 4.07 12.78
N ARG A 40 14.10 4.46 11.62
CA ARG A 40 14.88 4.86 10.42
C ARG A 40 14.87 6.38 10.19
N ASN A 41 14.27 7.14 11.10
CA ASN A 41 14.00 8.58 10.97
C ASN A 41 13.25 8.89 9.67
N LEU A 42 12.17 8.14 9.42
CA LEU A 42 11.28 8.33 8.27
C LEU A 42 9.92 8.85 8.76
N GLU A 43 9.48 9.96 8.20
CA GLU A 43 8.11 10.44 8.34
C GLU A 43 7.22 9.71 7.33
N THR A 44 6.27 8.90 7.79
CA THR A 44 5.33 8.18 6.90
C THR A 44 4.22 9.11 6.42
N LEU A 45 4.06 9.23 5.10
CA LEU A 45 3.05 10.11 4.49
C LEU A 45 1.79 9.36 4.03
N SER A 46 1.93 8.10 3.63
CA SER A 46 0.83 7.19 3.31
C SER A 46 1.28 5.76 3.46
N ILE A 47 0.37 4.89 3.88
CA ILE A 47 0.61 3.47 4.10
C ILE A 47 -0.49 2.68 3.39
N LEU A 48 -0.08 1.64 2.65
CA LEU A 48 -0.93 0.64 2.04
C LEU A 48 -0.50 -0.73 2.60
N SER A 49 -1.42 -1.38 3.31
CA SER A 49 -1.23 -2.76 3.77
C SER A 49 -1.77 -3.73 2.72
N MET A 50 -0.99 -4.77 2.42
CA MET A 50 -1.32 -5.85 1.50
C MET A 50 -0.92 -7.18 2.15
N GLU A 51 -1.40 -8.30 1.60
CA GLU A 51 -1.01 -9.63 2.08
C GLU A 51 0.52 -9.79 2.07
N ASN A 52 1.12 -9.93 3.26
CA ASN A 52 2.56 -10.09 3.48
C ASN A 52 3.45 -8.93 2.98
N THR A 53 2.86 -7.76 2.71
CA THR A 53 3.58 -6.58 2.24
C THR A 53 2.98 -5.29 2.79
N TYR A 54 3.82 -4.38 3.28
CA TYR A 54 3.49 -2.97 3.46
C TYR A 54 4.15 -2.16 2.36
N VAL A 55 3.41 -1.20 1.80
CA VAL A 55 3.98 -0.17 0.94
C VAL A 55 3.71 1.17 1.60
N PHE A 56 4.71 2.01 1.74
CA PHE A 56 4.51 3.35 2.28
C PHE A 56 5.34 4.41 1.55
N THR A 57 4.78 5.60 1.46
CA THR A 57 5.52 6.80 1.07
C THR A 57 6.09 7.45 2.30
N TYR A 58 7.28 8.04 2.17
CA TYR A 58 7.98 8.66 3.27
C TYR A 58 8.69 9.95 2.88
N LYS A 59 8.96 10.78 3.88
CA LYS A 59 9.86 11.92 3.84
C LYS A 59 11.01 11.72 4.83
N LYS A 60 12.20 12.15 4.43
CA LYS A 60 13.39 12.23 5.28
C LYS A 60 14.18 13.45 4.84
N ASP A 61 14.21 14.49 5.67
CA ASP A 61 14.82 15.77 5.30
C ASP A 61 14.23 16.30 3.97
N ASN A 62 15.07 16.56 2.96
CA ASN A 62 14.67 16.98 1.61
C ASN A 62 14.45 15.81 0.63
N LYS A 63 14.35 14.59 1.16
CA LYS A 63 14.20 13.36 0.37
C LYS A 63 12.78 12.81 0.50
N TYR A 64 12.17 12.52 -0.64
CA TYR A 64 10.89 11.81 -0.70
C TYR A 64 11.12 10.41 -1.25
N GLY A 65 10.38 9.43 -0.74
CA GLY A 65 10.57 8.04 -1.14
C GLY A 65 9.32 7.19 -1.05
N ILE A 66 9.35 6.07 -1.74
CA ILE A 66 8.40 4.98 -1.64
C ILE A 66 9.15 3.70 -1.26
N MET A 67 8.62 2.95 -0.30
CA MET A 67 9.23 1.73 0.23
C MET A 67 8.21 0.60 0.26
N GLU A 68 8.63 -0.58 -0.16
CA GLU A 68 7.94 -1.86 0.02
C GLU A 68 8.70 -2.65 1.09
N VAL A 69 8.00 -3.08 2.13
CA VAL A 69 8.49 -3.96 3.19
C VAL A 69 7.69 -5.25 3.12
N TYR A 70 8.36 -6.39 3.00
CA TYR A 70 7.68 -7.67 2.86
C TYR A 70 8.41 -8.78 3.61
N ILE A 71 7.69 -9.86 3.89
CA ILE A 71 8.29 -11.10 4.40
C ILE A 71 8.39 -12.11 3.28
N ASP A 72 9.56 -12.71 3.10
CA ASP A 72 9.77 -13.75 2.10
C ASP A 72 9.44 -15.16 2.62
N LYS A 73 9.71 -16.17 1.79
CA LYS A 73 9.44 -17.58 2.14
C LYS A 73 10.36 -18.09 3.26
N SER A 74 11.50 -17.45 3.47
CA SER A 74 12.45 -17.72 4.55
C SER A 74 12.06 -17.03 5.86
N ASN A 75 10.94 -16.29 5.85
CA ASN A 75 10.43 -15.54 6.98
C ASN A 75 11.31 -14.35 7.39
N GLU A 76 12.06 -13.81 6.42
CA GLU A 76 12.94 -12.65 6.60
C GLU A 76 12.27 -11.36 6.12
N VAL A 77 12.48 -10.28 6.87
CA VAL A 77 12.01 -8.94 6.50
C VAL A 77 12.93 -8.36 5.45
N ASN A 78 12.36 -8.09 4.28
CA ASN A 78 13.03 -7.55 3.13
C ASN A 78 12.46 -6.18 2.77
N ILE A 79 13.30 -5.36 2.12
CA ILE A 79 12.97 -3.98 1.80
C ILE A 79 13.37 -3.69 0.36
N SER A 80 12.48 -3.04 -0.38
CA SER A 80 12.74 -2.43 -1.68
C SER A 80 12.32 -0.97 -1.61
N ASP A 81 13.15 -0.03 -2.05
CA ASP A 81 12.79 1.38 -2.02
C ASP A 81 13.26 2.14 -3.26
N ASN A 82 12.57 3.23 -3.54
CA ASN A 82 13.00 4.22 -4.53
C ASN A 82 12.76 5.60 -3.94
N SER A 83 13.69 6.51 -4.17
CA SER A 83 13.69 7.81 -3.51
C SER A 83 14.45 8.86 -4.29
N LEU A 84 14.09 10.13 -4.06
CA LEU A 84 14.65 11.27 -4.77
C LEU A 84 14.84 12.45 -3.81
N ASN A 85 16.04 13.05 -3.86
CA ASN A 85 16.29 14.34 -3.23
C ASN A 85 15.67 15.46 -4.07
N ILE A 86 14.88 16.31 -3.43
CA ILE A 86 14.32 17.48 -4.09
C ILE A 86 15.24 18.66 -3.82
N ASN A 87 15.93 19.09 -4.89
CA ASN A 87 16.74 20.32 -4.88
C ASN A 87 15.97 21.51 -5.48
N ASP A 88 14.84 21.25 -6.14
CA ASP A 88 14.01 22.27 -6.78
C ASP A 88 12.71 22.49 -5.98
N PHE A 89 12.68 23.59 -5.24
CA PHE A 89 11.53 24.00 -4.43
C PHE A 89 10.32 24.45 -5.27
N ASN A 90 10.47 24.63 -6.59
CA ASN A 90 9.36 25.00 -7.46
C ASN A 90 8.54 23.78 -7.91
N LYS A 91 9.00 22.56 -7.63
CA LYS A 91 8.29 21.34 -8.00
C LYS A 91 7.01 21.23 -7.18
N ARG A 92 5.84 21.26 -7.85
CA ARG A 92 4.53 21.19 -7.20
C ARG A 92 4.03 19.76 -6.95
N ILE A 93 4.43 18.83 -7.82
CA ILE A 93 4.14 17.40 -7.71
C ILE A 93 5.40 16.59 -8.01
N LEU A 94 5.63 15.56 -7.20
CA LEU A 94 6.61 14.51 -7.45
C LEU A 94 5.90 13.17 -7.61
N HIS A 95 6.47 12.30 -8.44
CA HIS A 95 6.08 10.90 -8.50
C HIS A 95 7.33 10.02 -8.49
N LEU A 96 7.21 8.86 -7.85
CA LEU A 96 8.21 7.80 -7.84
C LEU A 96 7.52 6.48 -8.18
N GLN A 97 8.21 5.61 -8.90
CA GLN A 97 7.72 4.27 -9.20
C GLN A 97 8.58 3.21 -8.51
N LEU A 98 7.94 2.18 -7.99
CA LEU A 98 8.59 1.04 -7.35
C LEU A 98 8.06 -0.24 -7.97
N LYS A 99 8.97 -1.10 -8.46
CA LYS A 99 8.60 -2.44 -8.91
C LYS A 99 8.34 -3.29 -7.67
N GLY A 100 7.10 -3.69 -7.47
CA GLY A 100 6.71 -4.52 -6.34
C GLY A 100 6.56 -5.99 -6.72
N ARG A 101 6.30 -6.81 -5.72
CA ARG A 101 6.22 -8.26 -5.89
C ARG A 101 4.96 -8.69 -6.64
N ASN A 102 5.00 -9.88 -7.24
CA ASN A 102 3.84 -10.50 -7.91
C ASN A 102 3.22 -9.60 -9.00
N ASN A 103 4.06 -8.88 -9.74
CA ASN A 103 3.68 -7.92 -10.78
C ASN A 103 2.78 -6.79 -10.25
N LYS A 104 2.81 -6.47 -8.95
CA LYS A 104 2.10 -5.33 -8.37
C LYS A 104 3.08 -4.19 -8.24
N ASN A 105 3.05 -3.25 -9.18
CA ASN A 105 3.90 -2.08 -9.16
C ASN A 105 3.20 -0.93 -8.45
N HIS A 106 3.98 -0.02 -7.91
CA HIS A 106 3.48 1.09 -7.11
C HIS A 106 3.95 2.43 -7.67
N VAL A 107 3.07 3.41 -7.65
CA VAL A 107 3.41 4.83 -7.83
C VAL A 107 3.20 5.53 -6.51
N GLY A 108 4.26 6.11 -5.95
CA GLY A 108 4.16 7.08 -4.87
C GLY A 108 4.01 8.47 -5.48
N LEU A 109 2.89 9.13 -5.20
CA LEU A 109 2.62 10.50 -5.63
C LEU A 109 2.71 11.43 -4.43
N PHE A 110 3.36 12.57 -4.61
CA PHE A 110 3.56 13.57 -3.58
C PHE A 110 3.11 14.92 -4.14
N ILE A 111 2.17 15.57 -3.43
CA ILE A 111 1.77 16.95 -3.68
C ILE A 111 2.60 17.80 -2.73
N LEU A 112 3.45 18.66 -3.29
CA LEU A 112 4.41 19.49 -2.54
C LEU A 112 3.88 20.92 -2.35
N ASP A 113 2.87 21.30 -3.12
CA ASP A 113 2.19 22.60 -3.02
C ASP A 113 0.98 22.48 -2.08
N GLU A 114 1.04 23.16 -0.93
CA GLU A 114 -0.02 23.18 0.08
C GLU A 114 -1.39 23.62 -0.48
N ASN A 115 -1.41 24.57 -1.42
CA ASN A 115 -2.66 24.99 -2.05
C ASN A 115 -3.27 23.87 -2.90
N LEU A 116 -2.44 23.03 -3.53
CA LEU A 116 -2.93 21.86 -4.25
C LEU A 116 -3.41 20.79 -3.29
N ILE A 117 -2.74 20.55 -2.15
CA ILE A 117 -3.17 19.57 -1.13
C ILE A 117 -4.60 19.88 -0.67
N ASN A 118 -4.85 21.14 -0.33
CA ASN A 118 -6.14 21.60 0.19
C ASN A 118 -7.26 21.59 -0.86
N LYS A 119 -6.94 21.72 -2.15
CA LYS A 119 -7.92 21.77 -3.23
C LYS A 119 -8.18 20.40 -3.87
N SER A 120 -7.28 19.43 -3.70
CA SER A 120 -7.33 18.14 -4.38
C SER A 120 -8.21 17.15 -3.66
N LYS A 121 -9.26 16.70 -4.35
CA LYS A 121 -10.09 15.57 -3.93
C LYS A 121 -9.57 14.26 -4.50
N ASP A 122 -9.32 14.25 -5.80
CA ASP A 122 -8.89 13.08 -6.54
C ASP A 122 -7.65 13.36 -7.39
N ILE A 123 -6.92 12.30 -7.69
CA ILE A 123 -5.78 12.30 -8.59
C ILE A 123 -5.97 11.20 -9.64
N SER A 124 -5.60 11.53 -10.87
CA SER A 124 -5.61 10.61 -11.99
C SER A 124 -4.20 10.45 -12.55
N ILE A 125 -3.76 9.22 -12.72
CA ILE A 125 -2.56 8.89 -13.49
C ILE A 125 -3.00 8.33 -14.84
N GLU A 126 -2.51 8.93 -15.92
CA GLU A 126 -2.59 8.37 -17.26
C GLU A 126 -1.24 7.80 -17.68
N PHE A 127 -1.23 6.60 -18.24
CA PHE A 127 -0.03 5.95 -18.77
C PHE A 127 0.13 6.24 -20.28
N LYS A 128 1.36 6.20 -20.81
CA LYS A 128 1.62 6.39 -22.25
C LYS A 128 1.12 5.19 -23.05
N GLU A 129 1.23 3.98 -22.50
CA GLU A 129 0.90 2.75 -23.21
C GLU A 129 -0.58 2.38 -23.05
N LYS A 130 -1.22 2.04 -24.18
CA LYS A 130 -2.50 1.33 -24.21
C LYS A 130 -2.24 -0.17 -24.30
N ILE A 131 -2.29 -0.85 -23.16
CA ILE A 131 -2.09 -2.30 -23.07
C ILE A 131 -3.46 -2.95 -22.94
N LYS A 132 -3.70 -4.01 -23.73
CA LYS A 132 -4.94 -4.80 -23.66
C LYS A 132 -5.15 -5.29 -22.23
N GLU A 133 -6.38 -5.21 -21.72
CA GLU A 133 -6.77 -5.64 -20.37
C GLU A 133 -6.09 -4.91 -19.20
N LYS A 134 -5.38 -3.80 -19.45
CA LYS A 134 -4.82 -2.94 -18.39
C LYS A 134 -5.46 -1.56 -18.43
N PRO A 135 -5.75 -0.95 -17.28
CA PRO A 135 -6.31 0.39 -17.25
C PRO A 135 -5.32 1.38 -17.87
N TYR A 136 -5.75 2.14 -18.87
CA TYR A 136 -4.97 3.26 -19.41
C TYR A 136 -4.82 4.40 -18.37
N LYS A 137 -5.79 4.50 -17.47
CA LYS A 137 -5.91 5.55 -16.46
C LYS A 137 -6.34 4.95 -15.12
N ILE A 138 -5.79 5.44 -14.02
CA ILE A 138 -6.19 5.06 -12.66
C ILE A 138 -6.53 6.33 -11.89
N ASP A 139 -7.74 6.37 -11.33
CA ASP A 139 -8.23 7.46 -10.50
C ASP A 139 -8.25 7.00 -9.04
N VAL A 140 -7.72 7.81 -8.13
CA VAL A 140 -7.78 7.56 -6.68
C VAL A 140 -8.13 8.82 -5.92
N THR A 141 -8.82 8.66 -4.80
CA THR A 141 -9.11 9.76 -3.88
C THR A 141 -7.91 10.01 -2.96
N ILE A 142 -7.51 11.28 -2.84
CA ILE A 142 -6.39 11.71 -1.99
C ILE A 142 -6.85 12.55 -0.80
N SER A 143 -7.79 13.49 -1.01
CA SER A 143 -8.47 14.34 0.00
C SER A 143 -7.62 14.75 1.21
N ASN A 144 -7.08 15.98 1.18
CA ASN A 144 -6.28 16.57 2.26
C ASN A 144 -5.09 15.69 2.69
N LYS A 145 -4.46 15.01 1.73
CA LYS A 145 -3.24 14.24 1.96
C LYS A 145 -2.14 14.73 1.03
N GLU A 146 -0.93 14.77 1.57
CA GLU A 146 0.26 15.17 0.82
C GLU A 146 0.76 14.07 -0.10
N SER A 147 0.36 12.82 0.13
CA SER A 147 0.76 11.70 -0.73
C SER A 147 -0.32 10.65 -0.89
N VAL A 148 -0.15 9.82 -1.92
CA VAL A 148 -0.96 8.62 -2.14
C VAL A 148 -0.13 7.53 -2.83
N ILE A 149 -0.50 6.28 -2.58
CA ILE A 149 0.10 5.11 -3.23
C ILE A 149 -0.92 4.55 -4.22
N ILE A 150 -0.52 4.43 -5.47
CA ILE A 150 -1.34 3.83 -6.52
C ILE A 150 -0.69 2.53 -6.96
N THR A 151 -1.43 1.43 -6.77
CA THR A 151 -0.96 0.08 -7.14
C THR A 151 -1.60 -0.37 -8.45
N TYR A 152 -0.80 -0.95 -9.34
CA TYR A 152 -1.28 -1.50 -10.60
C TYR A 152 -0.57 -2.81 -10.97
N LYS A 153 -1.28 -3.71 -11.66
CA LYS A 153 -0.74 -5.02 -12.04
C LYS A 153 -0.09 -5.00 -13.41
N ASN A 154 1.24 -5.02 -13.48
CA ASN A 154 2.01 -5.17 -14.73
C ASN A 154 3.39 -5.79 -14.47
N GLU A 155 3.95 -6.50 -15.45
CA GLU A 155 5.29 -7.10 -15.32
C GLU A 155 6.39 -6.03 -15.20
N ASN A 156 6.19 -4.92 -15.91
CA ASN A 156 7.12 -3.81 -15.99
C ASN A 156 6.49 -2.52 -15.50
N LEU A 157 7.33 -1.59 -15.04
CA LEU A 157 6.90 -0.22 -14.77
C LEU A 157 6.39 0.40 -16.07
N ARG A 158 5.24 1.08 -15.98
CA ARG A 158 4.63 1.76 -17.13
C ARG A 158 5.08 3.21 -17.17
N LYS A 159 5.22 3.77 -18.37
CA LYS A 159 5.58 5.18 -18.51
C LYS A 159 4.35 6.02 -18.19
N ILE A 160 4.46 6.88 -17.19
CA ILE A 160 3.40 7.85 -16.89
C ILE A 160 3.43 8.93 -17.97
N LYS A 161 2.26 9.25 -18.53
CA LYS A 161 2.05 10.33 -19.47
C LYS A 161 1.80 11.64 -18.75
N ARG A 162 0.87 11.62 -17.79
CA ARG A 162 0.51 12.79 -17.01
C ARG A 162 -0.18 12.43 -15.71
N ILE A 163 -0.17 13.38 -14.80
CA ILE A 163 -0.88 13.37 -13.53
C ILE A 163 -1.86 14.53 -13.53
N ILE A 164 -3.12 14.29 -13.18
CA ILE A 164 -4.16 15.31 -13.13
C ILE A 164 -4.74 15.34 -11.71
N LEU A 165 -4.84 16.53 -11.13
CA LEU A 165 -5.55 16.75 -9.88
C LEU A 165 -6.94 17.31 -10.14
N TYR A 166 -7.91 16.81 -9.40
CA TYR A 166 -9.31 17.22 -9.48
C TYR A 166 -9.79 17.78 -8.14
N SER A 167 -10.58 18.84 -8.19
CA SER A 167 -11.32 19.32 -7.02
C SER A 167 -12.51 18.42 -6.69
N GLU A 168 -13.17 18.71 -5.57
CA GLU A 168 -14.39 18.03 -5.13
C GLU A 168 -15.48 17.98 -6.21
N ASN A 169 -15.66 19.07 -6.97
CA ASN A 169 -16.61 19.17 -8.07
C ASN A 169 -16.11 18.52 -9.38
N LYS A 170 -15.05 17.70 -9.32
CA LYS A 170 -14.41 17.04 -10.47
C LYS A 170 -13.84 18.00 -11.52
N ASN A 171 -13.61 19.26 -11.17
CA ASN A 171 -12.91 20.21 -12.03
C ASN A 171 -11.41 19.93 -11.98
N LYS A 172 -10.75 19.97 -13.14
CA LYS A 172 -9.28 19.87 -13.20
C LYS A 172 -8.69 21.14 -12.59
N ILE A 173 -7.83 20.98 -11.59
CA ILE A 173 -7.15 22.10 -10.93
C ILE A 173 -5.67 22.16 -11.25
N TYR A 174 -5.08 21.04 -11.70
CA TYR A 174 -3.69 20.98 -12.10
C TYR A 174 -3.43 19.80 -13.03
N ILE A 175 -2.48 19.97 -13.95
CA ILE A 175 -2.01 18.93 -14.87
C ILE A 175 -0.48 18.99 -14.89
N ASN A 176 0.16 17.84 -14.73
CA ASN A 176 1.60 17.65 -14.88
C ASN A 176 1.87 16.65 -15.99
N GLU A 177 2.38 17.12 -17.14
CA GLU A 177 2.80 16.28 -18.27
C GLU A 177 4.25 15.79 -18.06
N ILE A 178 4.53 14.53 -18.42
CA ILE A 178 5.78 13.80 -18.12
C ILE A 178 6.40 13.19 -19.39
#